data_AF-A0A2V7RC26-F1
#
_entry.id   AF-A0A2V7RC26-F1
#
_cell.length_a   1.000
_cell.length_b   1.000
_cell.length_c   1.000
_cell.angle_alpha   90.00
_cell.angle_beta   90.00
_cell.angle_gamma   90.00
#
_symmetry.space_group_name_H-M   'P 1'
#
loop_
_entity.id
_entity.type
_entity.pdbx_description
1 polymer ?
#
loop_
_entity_poly.entity_id
_entity_poly.type
_entity_poly.pdbx_seq_one_letter_code
_entity_poly.pdbx_strand_id
1 'polypeptide(L)'
;MGIVRQRRKAETRALLLQAGLSVFAERGIELATLDEVAQAAGFTKGAIYRQFPSKGGFLLALFEQYAAVARAGAGARQASWFIPLTIQFAAQAMRDPLLRRRFAVVLTEAPDGGSPDGQLLKALGRVLPAAHASVR
;
A
#
# COMPACT_ATOMS: atom_id res chain seq x y z
N MET A 1 -18.72 -26.39 4.98
CA MET A 1 -17.24 -26.38 5.05
C MET A 1 -16.57 -25.19 4.32
N GLY A 2 -17.11 -24.68 3.20
CA GLY A 2 -16.43 -23.66 2.36
C GLY A 2 -16.27 -22.25 2.96
N ILE A 3 -17.26 -21.78 3.72
CA ILE A 3 -17.29 -20.40 4.27
C ILE A 3 -16.19 -20.18 5.31
N VAL A 4 -15.95 -21.17 6.19
CA VAL A 4 -14.91 -21.09 7.24
C VAL A 4 -13.50 -21.02 6.62
N ARG A 5 -13.25 -21.80 5.56
CA ARG A 5 -11.97 -21.79 4.85
C ARG A 5 -11.73 -20.44 4.14
N GLN A 6 -12.76 -19.87 3.54
CA GLN A 6 -12.67 -18.55 2.90
C GLN A 6 -12.42 -17.44 3.94
N ARG A 7 -13.12 -17.47 5.09
CA ARG A 7 -12.88 -16.51 6.18
C ARG A 7 -11.44 -16.56 6.69
N ARG A 8 -10.92 -17.76 6.99
CA ARG A 8 -9.51 -17.92 7.41
C ARG A 8 -8.54 -17.41 6.35
N LYS A 9 -8.82 -17.68 5.07
CA LYS A 9 -8.01 -17.18 3.96
C LYS A 9 -7.97 -15.64 3.95
N ALA A 10 -9.12 -14.99 4.13
CA ALA A 10 -9.22 -13.54 4.18
C ALA A 10 -8.50 -12.94 5.40
N GLU A 11 -8.65 -13.56 6.58
CA GLU A 11 -7.95 -13.16 7.81
C GLU A 11 -6.42 -13.26 7.65
N THR A 12 -5.91 -14.39 7.13
CA THR A 12 -4.49 -14.54 6.84
C THR A 12 -4.01 -13.47 5.85
N ARG A 13 -4.79 -13.20 4.80
CA ARG A 13 -4.45 -12.17 3.82
C ARG A 13 -4.36 -10.78 4.47
N ALA A 14 -5.29 -10.44 5.35
CA ALA A 14 -5.29 -9.15 6.05
C ALA A 14 -4.09 -8.99 6.99
N LEU A 15 -3.76 -10.04 7.76
CA LEU A 15 -2.61 -10.03 8.67
C LEU A 15 -1.28 -9.88 7.91
N LEU A 16 -1.13 -10.58 6.79
CA LEU A 16 0.06 -10.48 5.94
C LEU A 16 0.23 -9.06 5.39
N LEU A 17 -0.85 -8.42 4.94
CA LEU A 17 -0.77 -7.05 4.42
C LEU A 17 -0.48 -6.03 5.53
N GLN A 18 -1.06 -6.21 6.72
CA GLN A 18 -0.74 -5.37 7.88
C GLN A 18 0.74 -5.45 8.27
N ALA A 19 1.30 -6.66 8.35
CA ALA A 19 2.73 -6.84 8.59
C ALA A 19 3.58 -6.24 7.45
N GLY A 20 3.12 -6.39 6.21
CA GLY A 20 3.73 -5.79 5.03
C GLY A 20 3.90 -4.29 5.16
N LEU A 21 2.89 -3.56 5.64
CA LEU A 21 2.96 -2.11 5.78
C LEU A 21 4.17 -1.69 6.64
N SER A 22 4.41 -2.42 7.73
CA SER A 22 5.54 -2.13 8.65
C SER A 22 6.88 -2.56 8.04
N VAL A 23 6.97 -3.79 7.53
CA VAL A 23 8.23 -4.32 6.96
C VAL A 23 8.71 -3.47 5.78
N PHE A 24 7.81 -3.09 4.87
CA PHE A 24 8.16 -2.28 3.71
C PHE A 24 8.46 -0.82 4.07
N ALA A 25 7.84 -0.29 5.13
CA ALA A 25 8.19 1.03 5.66
C ALA A 25 9.61 1.06 6.24
N GLU A 26 10.01 0.01 6.97
CA GLU A 26 11.29 -0.07 7.68
C GLU A 26 12.46 -0.43 6.75
N ARG A 27 12.26 -1.42 5.88
CA ARG A 27 13.33 -2.00 5.05
C ARG A 27 13.37 -1.42 3.63
N GLY A 28 12.26 -0.85 3.20
CA GLY A 28 12.06 -0.37 1.85
C GLY A 28 11.56 -1.44 0.87
N ILE A 29 10.86 -0.99 -0.18
CA ILE A 29 10.24 -1.84 -1.21
C ILE A 29 11.27 -2.71 -1.92
N GLU A 30 12.46 -2.21 -2.22
CA GLU A 30 13.46 -2.98 -2.95
C GLU A 30 14.05 -4.11 -2.09
N LEU A 31 14.45 -3.82 -0.85
CA LEU A 31 15.18 -4.76 0.01
C LEU A 31 14.27 -5.76 0.73
N ALA A 32 13.05 -5.37 1.09
CA ALA A 32 12.13 -6.26 1.82
C ALA A 32 11.68 -7.47 0.98
N THR A 33 11.44 -8.59 1.65
CA THR A 33 11.03 -9.85 1.03
C THR A 33 9.67 -10.33 1.57
N LEU A 34 9.00 -11.18 0.79
CA LEU A 34 7.77 -11.83 1.26
C LEU A 34 8.02 -12.78 2.43
N ASP A 35 9.22 -13.35 2.52
CA ASP A 35 9.60 -14.21 3.63
C ASP A 35 9.67 -13.43 4.96
N GLU A 36 10.26 -12.24 4.95
CA GLU A 36 10.30 -11.35 6.11
C GLU A 36 8.90 -10.90 6.53
N VAL A 37 8.02 -10.61 5.56
CA VAL A 37 6.61 -10.29 5.83
C VAL A 37 5.89 -11.48 6.48
N ALA A 38 6.10 -12.69 5.97
CA ALA A 38 5.50 -13.89 6.55
C ALA A 38 5.97 -14.09 7.99
N GLN A 39 7.28 -13.95 8.23
CA GLN A 39 7.86 -14.04 9.56
C GLN A 39 7.29 -12.99 10.52
N ALA A 40 7.23 -11.72 10.09
CA ALA A 40 6.65 -10.63 10.88
C ALA A 40 5.17 -10.84 11.22
N ALA A 41 4.42 -11.50 10.32
CA ALA A 41 3.02 -11.83 10.51
C ALA A 41 2.78 -13.13 11.30
N GLY A 42 3.83 -13.85 11.71
CA GLY A 42 3.72 -15.15 12.39
C GLY A 42 3.29 -16.31 11.49
N PHE A 43 3.53 -16.21 10.18
CA PHE A 43 3.19 -17.23 9.18
C PHE A 43 4.43 -17.89 8.56
N THR A 44 4.24 -19.07 7.99
CA THR A 44 5.30 -19.76 7.25
C THR A 44 5.49 -19.14 5.87
N LYS A 45 6.70 -19.31 5.29
CA LYS A 45 7.00 -18.91 3.90
C LYS A 45 5.97 -19.46 2.92
N GLY A 46 5.64 -20.75 3.02
CA GLY A 46 4.63 -21.36 2.15
C GLY A 46 3.23 -20.74 2.30
N ALA A 47 2.89 -20.16 3.46
CA ALA A 47 1.59 -19.51 3.65
C ALA A 47 1.48 -18.19 2.87
N ILE A 48 2.56 -17.38 2.82
CA ILE A 48 2.52 -16.13 2.06
C ILE A 48 2.45 -16.36 0.56
N TYR A 49 3.25 -17.28 0.00
CA TYR A 49 3.22 -17.56 -1.45
C TYR A 49 1.89 -18.17 -1.92
N ARG A 50 1.15 -18.83 -1.04
CA ARG A 50 -0.23 -19.27 -1.32
C ARG A 50 -1.24 -18.12 -1.42
N GLN A 51 -1.02 -17.01 -0.72
CA GLN A 51 -1.86 -15.82 -0.82
C GLN A 51 -1.39 -14.87 -1.92
N PHE A 52 -0.07 -14.73 -2.06
CA PHE A 52 0.61 -13.78 -2.92
C PHE A 52 1.77 -14.48 -3.64
N PRO A 53 1.53 -14.99 -4.87
CA PRO A 53 2.55 -15.72 -5.61
C PRO A 53 3.79 -14.89 -5.97
N SER A 54 3.70 -13.56 -5.92
CA SER A 54 4.80 -12.66 -6.23
C SER A 54 4.79 -11.39 -5.37
N LYS A 55 5.97 -10.80 -5.19
CA LYS A 55 6.15 -9.51 -4.50
C LYS A 55 5.39 -8.38 -5.20
N GLY A 56 5.34 -8.37 -6.53
CA GLY A 56 4.53 -7.41 -7.29
C GLY A 56 3.03 -7.53 -7.00
N GLY A 57 2.49 -8.76 -6.97
CA GLY A 57 1.09 -8.99 -6.60
C GLY A 57 0.78 -8.60 -5.15
N PHE A 58 1.73 -8.81 -4.24
CA PHE A 58 1.64 -8.33 -2.87
C PHE A 58 1.63 -6.80 -2.79
N LEU A 59 2.57 -6.12 -3.45
CA LEU A 59 2.68 -4.67 -3.46
C LEU A 59 1.43 -3.99 -4.01
N LEU A 60 0.79 -4.59 -5.03
CA LEU A 60 -0.47 -4.09 -5.56
C LEU A 60 -1.60 -4.15 -4.53
N ALA A 61 -1.70 -5.26 -3.78
CA ALA A 61 -2.67 -5.41 -2.71
C ALA A 61 -2.36 -4.51 -1.50
N LEU A 62 -1.08 -4.34 -1.19
CA LEU A 62 -0.60 -3.46 -0.13
C LEU A 62 -0.93 -2.00 -0.45
N PHE A 63 -0.77 -1.60 -1.71
CA PHE A 63 -1.12 -0.27 -2.18
C PHE A 63 -2.61 0.04 -1.97
N GLU A 64 -3.51 -0.91 -2.22
CA GLU A 64 -4.95 -0.73 -1.95
C GLU A 64 -5.25 -0.51 -0.47
N GLN A 65 -4.55 -1.21 0.42
CA GLN A 65 -4.70 -1.02 1.85
C GLN A 65 -4.12 0.32 2.31
N TYR A 66 -2.96 0.72 1.78
CA TYR A 66 -2.40 2.05 1.97
C TYR A 66 -3.37 3.14 1.49
N ALA A 67 -3.97 2.97 0.30
CA ALA A 67 -4.93 3.90 -0.29
C ALA A 67 -6.18 4.08 0.60
N ALA A 68 -6.68 2.98 1.18
CA ALA A 68 -7.77 3.04 2.14
C ALA A 68 -7.39 3.88 3.38
N VAL A 69 -6.17 3.71 3.91
CA VAL A 69 -5.68 4.53 5.04
C VAL A 69 -5.50 6.00 4.65
N ALA A 70 -4.96 6.27 3.46
CA ALA A 70 -4.80 7.62 2.95
C ALA A 70 -6.14 8.37 2.86
N ARG A 71 -7.20 7.67 2.43
CA ARG A 71 -8.58 8.19 2.33
C ARG A 71 -9.31 8.31 3.67
N ALA A 72 -9.01 7.45 4.65
CA ALA A 72 -9.69 7.41 5.94
C ALA A 72 -9.47 8.67 6.82
N GLY A 73 -8.54 9.56 6.44
CA GLY A 73 -8.35 10.86 7.10
C GLY A 73 -7.17 10.92 8.05
N ALA A 74 -6.97 12.09 8.68
CA ALA A 74 -5.77 12.41 9.46
C ALA A 74 -5.46 11.39 10.56
N GLY A 75 -6.49 10.86 11.24
CA GLY A 75 -6.32 9.88 12.30
C GLY A 75 -5.60 8.59 11.86
N ALA A 76 -5.95 8.09 10.68
CA ALA A 76 -5.40 6.85 10.13
C ALA A 76 -3.96 7.04 9.58
N ARG A 77 -3.61 8.27 9.17
CA ARG A 77 -2.27 8.62 8.65
C ARG A 77 -1.20 8.78 9.74
N GLN A 78 -1.59 8.80 11.01
CA GLN A 78 -0.65 8.86 12.15
C GLN A 78 0.17 7.57 12.33
N ALA A 79 -0.12 6.52 11.57
CA ALA A 79 0.67 5.30 11.60
C ALA A 79 2.12 5.59 11.16
N SER A 80 3.10 5.12 11.94
CA SER A 80 4.53 5.36 11.68
C SER A 80 4.99 4.89 10.30
N TRP A 81 4.34 3.86 9.75
CA TRP A 81 4.62 3.32 8.42
C TRP A 81 4.09 4.19 7.27
N PHE A 82 3.18 5.14 7.52
CA PHE A 82 2.44 5.86 6.48
C PHE A 82 3.34 6.79 5.65
N ILE A 83 4.10 7.67 6.32
CA ILE A 83 5.01 8.63 5.66
C ILE A 83 6.09 7.92 4.83
N PRO A 84 6.88 6.97 5.37
CA PRO A 84 7.92 6.31 4.58
C PRO A 84 7.35 5.53 3.39
N LEU A 85 6.17 4.89 3.53
CA LEU A 85 5.53 4.23 2.39
C LEU A 85 4.99 5.21 1.35
N THR A 86 4.49 6.38 1.77
CA THR A 86 4.04 7.43 0.85
C THR A 86 5.15 7.83 -0.11
N ILE A 87 6.35 8.10 0.44
CA ILE A 87 7.52 8.51 -0.34
C ILE A 87 7.94 7.39 -1.29
N GLN A 88 7.98 6.15 -0.81
CA GLN A 88 8.39 5.01 -1.62
C GLN A 88 7.40 4.68 -2.74
N PHE A 89 6.10 4.71 -2.47
CA PHE A 89 5.10 4.52 -3.52
C PHE A 89 5.10 5.68 -4.52
N ALA A 90 5.33 6.91 -4.08
CA ALA A 90 5.52 8.05 -4.98
C ALA A 90 6.75 7.86 -5.89
N ALA A 91 7.88 7.41 -5.33
CA ALA A 91 9.08 7.09 -6.10
C ALA A 91 8.85 5.94 -7.09
N GLN A 92 8.14 4.88 -6.67
CA GLN A 92 7.81 3.74 -7.53
C GLN A 92 6.81 4.13 -8.63
N ALA A 93 5.87 5.02 -8.35
CA ALA A 93 4.96 5.60 -9.33
C ALA A 93 5.68 6.39 -10.43
N MET A 94 6.88 6.90 -10.18
CA MET A 94 7.70 7.50 -11.24
C MET A 94 8.32 6.44 -12.17
N ARG A 95 8.53 5.22 -11.67
CA ARG A 95 9.17 4.11 -12.39
C ARG A 95 8.17 3.19 -13.12
N ASP A 96 6.94 3.10 -12.62
CA ASP A 96 5.91 2.20 -13.15
C ASP A 96 4.63 2.98 -13.56
N PRO A 97 4.26 3.01 -14.86
CA PRO A 97 3.07 3.69 -15.35
C PRO A 97 1.75 3.22 -14.72
N LEU A 98 1.64 1.95 -14.30
CA LEU A 98 0.44 1.40 -13.68
C LEU A 98 0.28 1.91 -12.24
N LEU A 99 1.36 1.88 -11.46
CA LEU A 99 1.35 2.44 -10.11
C LEU A 99 1.14 3.96 -10.16
N ARG A 100 1.70 4.65 -11.17
CA ARG A 100 1.46 6.09 -11.37
C ARG A 100 -0.02 6.45 -11.44
N ARG A 101 -0.78 5.74 -12.27
CA ARG A 101 -2.22 5.99 -12.46
C ARG A 101 -3.00 5.74 -11.17
N ARG A 102 -2.72 4.62 -10.47
CA ARG A 102 -3.41 4.28 -9.21
C ARG A 102 -3.02 5.23 -8.07
N PHE A 103 -1.75 5.62 -7.99
CA PHE A 103 -1.25 6.56 -6.99
C PHE A 103 -1.88 7.95 -7.17
N ALA A 104 -1.97 8.44 -8.40
CA ALA A 104 -2.59 9.72 -8.70
C ALA A 104 -4.04 9.81 -8.21
N VAL A 105 -4.84 8.75 -8.38
CA VAL A 105 -6.24 8.71 -7.89
C VAL A 105 -6.31 8.83 -6.36
N VAL A 106 -5.41 8.15 -5.65
CA VAL A 106 -5.35 8.23 -4.18
C VAL A 106 -4.98 9.64 -3.70
N LEU A 107 -4.12 10.35 -4.43
CA LEU A 107 -3.74 11.72 -4.09
C LEU A 107 -4.86 12.73 -4.38
N THR A 108 -5.68 12.50 -5.41
CA THR A 108 -6.83 13.36 -5.71
C THR A 108 -7.99 13.20 -4.73
N GLU A 109 -8.11 12.02 -4.10
CA GLU A 109 -9.15 11.69 -3.12
C GLU A 109 -8.71 11.93 -1.66
N ALA A 110 -7.48 12.41 -1.45
CA ALA A 110 -6.95 12.63 -0.10
C ALA A 110 -7.69 13.80 0.58
N PRO A 111 -8.40 13.58 1.71
CA PRO A 111 -9.18 14.63 2.36
C PRO A 111 -8.32 15.76 2.91
N ASP A 112 -8.86 16.97 2.81
CA ASP A 112 -8.19 18.27 2.85
C ASP A 112 -7.19 18.49 4.01
N GLY A 113 -5.93 18.73 3.63
CA GLY A 113 -5.08 19.87 3.98
C GLY A 113 -4.75 20.26 5.44
N GLY A 114 -5.46 19.77 6.45
CA GLY A 114 -5.30 20.21 7.84
C GLY A 114 -4.09 19.62 8.56
N SER A 115 -3.52 18.52 8.05
CA SER A 115 -2.34 17.87 8.63
C SER A 115 -1.10 17.99 7.72
N PRO A 116 0.13 17.97 8.27
CA PRO A 116 1.37 17.94 7.48
C PRO A 116 1.37 16.87 6.39
N ASP A 117 0.87 15.67 6.70
CA ASP A 117 0.75 14.56 5.75
C ASP A 117 -0.24 14.87 4.62
N GLY A 118 -1.36 15.55 4.92
CA GLY A 118 -2.32 15.98 3.89
C GLY A 118 -1.72 17.01 2.93
N GLN A 119 -0.88 17.91 3.45
CA GLN A 119 -0.15 18.87 2.62
C GLN A 119 0.89 18.18 1.72
N LEU A 120 1.60 17.17 2.23
CA LEU A 120 2.55 16.37 1.44
C LEU A 120 1.83 15.63 0.30
N LEU A 121 0.71 14.96 0.59
CA LEU A 121 -0.07 14.25 -0.43
C LEU A 121 -0.58 15.21 -1.51
N LYS A 122 -1.05 16.39 -1.13
CA LYS A 122 -1.47 17.44 -2.07
C LYS A 122 -0.32 17.97 -2.92
N ALA A 123 0.86 18.18 -2.32
CA ALA A 123 2.05 18.62 -3.05
C ALA A 123 2.49 17.56 -4.07
N LEU A 124 2.51 16.28 -3.67
CA LEU A 124 2.81 15.15 -4.56
C LEU A 124 1.80 15.04 -5.71
N GLY A 125 0.51 15.28 -5.46
CA GLY A 125 -0.54 15.25 -6.49
C GLY A 125 -0.40 16.33 -7.56
N ARG A 126 0.32 17.41 -7.27
CA ARG A 126 0.67 18.45 -8.26
C ARG A 126 1.88 18.07 -9.11
N VAL A 127 2.84 17.35 -8.52
CA VAL A 127 4.09 16.94 -9.18
C VAL A 127 3.87 15.72 -10.08
N LEU A 128 3.02 14.79 -9.65
CA LEU A 128 2.55 13.68 -10.46
C LEU A 128 1.33 14.18 -11.21
N PRO A 129 1.42 14.63 -12.48
CA PRO A 129 0.24 15.10 -13.18
C PRO A 129 -0.77 13.96 -13.14
N ALA A 130 -1.95 14.25 -12.59
CA ALA A 130 -3.07 13.33 -12.68
C ALA A 130 -3.13 12.90 -14.13
N ALA A 131 -3.11 11.58 -14.35
CA ALA A 131 -3.42 11.02 -15.65
C ALA A 131 -4.87 11.40 -15.93
N HIS A 132 -5.09 12.65 -16.33
CA HIS A 132 -6.33 13.11 -16.90
C HIS A 132 -6.51 12.16 -18.07
N ALA A 133 -7.48 11.28 -17.90
CA ALA A 133 -7.97 10.47 -18.96
C ALA A 133 -8.39 11.45 -20.06
N SER A 134 -7.55 11.56 -21.10
CA SER A 134 -8.05 11.91 -22.42
C SER A 134 -8.97 10.76 -22.83
N VAL A 135 -10.20 10.82 -22.34
CA VAL A 135 -11.33 10.23 -23.04
C VAL A 135 -11.71 11.25 -24.10
N ARG A 136 -11.23 11.00 -25.32
CA ARG A 136 -11.97 11.30 -26.53
C ARG A 136 -11.97 10.04 -27.38
#